data_AF-A0A1U9ZRH0-F1
#
_entry.id   AF-A0A1U9ZRH0-F1
#
_cell.length_a   1.000
_cell.length_b   1.000
_cell.length_c   1.000
_cell.angle_alpha   90.00
_cell.angle_beta   90.00
_cell.angle_gamma   90.00
#
_symmetry.space_group_name_H-M   'P 1'
#
loop_
_entity.id
_entity.type
_entity.pdbx_description
1 polymer ?
#
loop_
_entity_poly.entity_id
_entity_poly.type
_entity_poly.pdbx_seq_one_letter_code
_entity_poly.pdbx_strand_id
1 'polypeptide(L)'
;MSTITMPKPEHPTTPDVEITASAKARELRFHAPPQVSVHATAEPTGECAWGSDRTNLPDQVEPHVTYRDIHIDFRLAARLTDPHALADSERPTNFDRLEDPAPFTDPKPPSS
;
A
#
# COMPACT_ATOMS: atom_id res chain seq x y z
N MET A 1 -29.13 10.49 6.91
CA MET A 1 -28.45 9.18 7.03
C MET A 1 -27.38 9.17 5.95
N SER A 2 -26.13 9.47 6.30
CA SER A 2 -25.05 9.60 5.31
C SER A 2 -24.44 8.23 5.04
N THR A 3 -24.67 7.69 3.84
CA THR A 3 -23.92 6.52 3.34
C THR A 3 -22.51 6.99 2.99
N ILE A 4 -21.52 6.61 3.81
CA ILE A 4 -20.11 6.73 3.45
C ILE A 4 -19.85 5.64 2.42
N THR A 5 -20.00 5.95 1.14
CA THR A 5 -19.40 5.15 0.07
C THR A 5 -17.89 5.31 0.25
N MET A 6 -17.24 4.33 0.87
CA MET A 6 -15.78 4.32 0.93
C MET A 6 -15.28 4.18 -0.51
N PRO A 7 -14.52 5.16 -1.06
CA PRO A 7 -13.93 4.99 -2.37
C PRO A 7 -13.07 3.73 -2.36
N LYS A 8 -13.17 2.91 -3.41
CA LYS A 8 -12.30 1.76 -3.64
C LYS A 8 -10.86 2.21 -3.40
N PRO A 9 -10.11 1.59 -2.47
CA PRO A 9 -8.76 2.04 -2.19
C PRO A 9 -7.96 2.06 -3.49
N GLU A 10 -7.25 3.16 -3.73
CA GLU A 10 -6.38 3.28 -4.89
C GLU A 10 -5.31 2.20 -4.78
N HIS A 11 -5.30 1.27 -5.73
CA HIS A 11 -4.33 0.18 -5.74
C HIS A 11 -3.00 0.67 -6.28
N PRO A 12 -1.86 0.19 -5.76
CA PRO A 12 -0.57 0.46 -6.37
C PRO A 12 -0.60 0.01 -7.84
N THR A 13 -0.17 0.88 -8.75
CA THR A 13 -0.19 0.62 -10.20
C THR A 13 0.85 -0.44 -10.63
N THR A 14 1.81 -0.74 -9.77
CA THR A 14 2.89 -1.73 -9.97
C THR A 14 3.10 -2.55 -8.68
N PRO A 15 2.17 -3.47 -8.34
CA PRO A 15 2.33 -4.29 -7.16
C PRO A 15 3.43 -5.34 -7.36
N ASP A 16 4.22 -5.61 -6.33
CA ASP A 16 5.18 -6.72 -6.31
C ASP A 16 4.45 -8.06 -6.12
N VAL A 17 3.35 -8.03 -5.36
CA VAL A 17 2.48 -9.18 -5.11
C VAL A 17 1.03 -8.77 -5.31
N GLU A 18 0.29 -9.57 -6.08
CA GLU A 18 -1.14 -9.43 -6.28
C GLU A 18 -1.84 -10.78 -6.07
N ILE A 19 -2.91 -10.78 -5.27
CA ILE A 19 -3.79 -11.91 -5.02
C ILE A 19 -5.20 -11.52 -5.47
N THR A 20 -5.80 -12.35 -6.31
CA THR A 20 -7.18 -12.18 -6.76
C THR A 20 -8.01 -13.42 -6.44
N ALA A 21 -9.30 -13.21 -6.17
CA ALA A 21 -10.26 -14.28 -5.98
C ALA A 21 -11.62 -13.87 -6.53
N SER A 22 -12.34 -14.82 -7.15
CA SER A 22 -13.68 -14.58 -7.69
C SER A 22 -14.66 -15.62 -7.17
N ALA A 23 -15.85 -15.19 -6.77
CA ALA A 23 -16.93 -16.08 -6.34
C ALA A 23 -18.24 -15.74 -7.06
N LYS A 24 -18.92 -16.77 -7.58
CA LYS A 24 -20.22 -16.65 -8.25
C LYS A 24 -21.24 -17.58 -7.59
N ALA A 25 -22.46 -17.09 -7.43
CA ALA A 25 -23.56 -17.89 -6.92
C ALA A 25 -24.88 -17.49 -7.57
N ARG A 26 -25.73 -18.49 -7.88
CA ARG A 26 -27.10 -18.23 -8.33
C ARG A 26 -27.98 -17.72 -7.19
N GLU A 27 -27.80 -18.29 -5.99
CA GLU A 27 -28.49 -17.88 -4.77
C GLU A 27 -27.52 -17.94 -3.59
N LEU A 28 -27.60 -16.96 -2.68
CA LEU A 28 -26.88 -16.96 -1.42
C LEU A 28 -27.77 -16.35 -0.33
N ARG A 29 -27.80 -17.00 0.84
CA ARG A 29 -28.52 -16.52 2.02
C ARG A 29 -27.58 -16.53 3.21
N PHE A 30 -27.43 -15.37 3.84
CA PHE A 30 -26.65 -15.23 5.06
C PHE A 30 -27.55 -15.49 6.28
N HIS A 31 -27.12 -16.37 7.19
CA HIS A 31 -27.84 -16.59 8.45
C HIS A 31 -27.54 -15.50 9.50
N ALA A 32 -26.36 -14.88 9.40
CA ALA A 32 -25.93 -13.76 10.22
C ALA A 32 -25.04 -12.82 9.38
N PRO A 33 -24.89 -11.54 9.76
CA PRO A 33 -23.99 -10.63 9.07
C PRO A 33 -22.54 -11.15 9.17
N PRO A 34 -21.77 -11.18 8.08
CA PRO A 34 -20.39 -11.63 8.10
C PRO A 34 -19.52 -10.65 8.89
N GLN A 35 -18.64 -11.17 9.74
CA GLN A 35 -17.57 -10.39 10.38
C GLN A 35 -16.29 -10.60 9.57
N VAL A 36 -15.81 -9.54 8.94
CA VAL A 36 -14.60 -9.59 8.10
C VAL A 36 -13.58 -8.61 8.66
N SER A 37 -12.38 -9.10 8.96
CA SER A 37 -11.21 -8.28 9.24
C SER A 37 -10.07 -8.68 8.31
N VAL A 38 -9.29 -7.67 7.88
CA VAL A 38 -8.10 -7.87 7.07
C VAL A 38 -6.93 -7.30 7.83
N HIS A 39 -5.85 -8.07 7.91
CA HIS A 39 -4.61 -7.67 8.54
C HIS A 39 -3.49 -7.79 7.53
N ALA A 40 -2.72 -6.72 7.37
CA ALA A 40 -1.55 -6.69 6.50
C ALA A 40 -0.32 -6.35 7.35
N THR A 41 0.73 -7.14 7.18
CA THR A 41 2.06 -6.91 7.77
C THR A 41 3.09 -7.04 6.66
N ALA A 42 4.01 -6.09 6.57
CA ALA A 42 5.07 -6.06 5.58
C ALA A 42 6.40 -5.71 6.27
N GLU A 43 7.42 -6.53 6.02
CA GLU A 43 8.81 -6.28 6.41
C GLU A 43 9.71 -6.59 5.18
N PRO A 44 10.42 -5.60 4.60
CA PRO A 44 10.45 -4.18 4.92
C PRO A 44 9.09 -3.48 4.74
N THR A 45 8.95 -2.25 5.26
CA THR A 45 7.71 -1.47 5.16
C THR A 45 7.23 -1.40 3.71
N GLY A 46 5.91 -1.45 3.52
CA GLY A 46 5.32 -1.44 2.19
C GLY A 46 3.89 -0.91 2.20
N GLU A 47 3.37 -0.69 0.99
CA GLU A 47 1.98 -0.32 0.75
C GLU A 47 1.16 -1.58 0.51
N CYS A 48 -0.03 -1.65 1.10
CA CYS A 48 -0.97 -2.72 0.89
C CYS A 48 -2.39 -2.16 0.75
N ALA A 49 -3.06 -2.53 -0.32
CA ALA A 49 -4.45 -2.18 -0.59
C ALA A 49 -5.24 -3.44 -0.91
N TRP A 50 -6.48 -3.52 -0.41
CA TRP A 50 -7.38 -4.63 -0.68
C TRP A 50 -8.82 -4.13 -0.83
N GLY A 51 -9.63 -4.87 -1.56
CA GLY A 51 -11.03 -4.56 -1.72
C GLY A 51 -11.79 -5.62 -2.49
N SER A 52 -13.11 -5.46 -2.52
CA SER A 52 -14.00 -6.32 -3.30
C SER A 52 -14.96 -5.48 -4.13
N ASP A 53 -15.12 -5.83 -5.40
CA ASP A 53 -16.26 -5.42 -6.21
C ASP A 53 -17.37 -6.46 -6.08
N ARG A 54 -18.60 -5.98 -5.87
CA ARG A 54 -19.76 -6.82 -5.56
C ARG A 54 -20.91 -6.45 -6.47
N THR A 55 -21.44 -7.45 -7.17
CA THR A 55 -22.66 -7.33 -7.99
C THR A 55 -23.82 -8.01 -7.27
N ASN A 56 -24.97 -7.35 -7.24
CA ASN A 56 -26.21 -7.82 -6.58
C ASN A 56 -26.06 -8.15 -5.08
N LEU A 57 -25.06 -7.57 -4.44
CA LEU A 57 -24.89 -7.59 -2.99
C LEU A 57 -24.63 -6.18 -2.47
N PRO A 58 -25.39 -5.72 -1.46
CA PRO A 58 -25.07 -4.48 -0.77
C PRO A 58 -23.79 -4.61 0.05
N ASP A 59 -23.20 -3.47 0.41
CA ASP A 59 -22.03 -3.42 1.30
C ASP A 59 -22.32 -4.17 2.62
N GLN A 60 -23.45 -3.86 3.24
CA GLN A 60 -23.97 -4.56 4.41
C GLN A 60 -25.13 -5.48 3.99
N VAL A 61 -24.92 -6.79 4.15
CA VAL A 61 -25.96 -7.80 3.88
C VAL A 61 -26.88 -7.98 5.07
N GLU A 62 -28.13 -8.27 4.76
CA GLU A 62 -29.17 -8.51 5.76
C GLU A 62 -29.30 -10.02 6.05
N PRO A 63 -29.45 -10.41 7.32
CA PRO A 63 -29.74 -11.79 7.67
C PRO A 63 -31.02 -12.28 7.01
N HIS A 64 -31.03 -13.54 6.61
CA HIS A 64 -32.19 -14.26 6.11
C HIS A 64 -32.75 -13.80 4.76
N VAL A 65 -32.12 -12.83 4.09
CA VAL A 65 -32.44 -12.43 2.72
C VAL A 65 -31.70 -13.33 1.72
N THR A 66 -32.42 -13.79 0.69
CA THR A 66 -31.81 -14.53 -0.44
C THR A 66 -31.45 -13.55 -1.54
N TYR A 67 -30.16 -13.41 -1.78
CA TYR A 67 -29.60 -12.65 -2.90
C TYR A 67 -29.43 -13.57 -4.10
N ARG A 68 -29.52 -13.02 -5.31
CA ARG A 68 -29.54 -13.76 -6.57
C ARG A 68 -28.52 -13.22 -7.55
N ASP A 69 -28.00 -14.12 -8.40
CA ASP A 69 -27.07 -13.79 -9.49
C ASP A 69 -25.89 -12.93 -9.01
N ILE A 70 -25.19 -13.47 -8.01
CA ILE A 70 -24.15 -12.79 -7.26
C ILE A 70 -22.80 -13.01 -7.93
N HIS A 71 -22.02 -11.94 -7.99
CA HIS A 71 -20.61 -11.98 -8.33
C HIS A 71 -19.81 -11.14 -7.35
N ILE A 72 -18.72 -11.69 -6.85
CA ILE A 72 -17.76 -11.00 -5.97
C ILE A 72 -16.38 -11.21 -6.56
N ASP A 73 -15.71 -10.10 -6.87
CA ASP A 73 -14.30 -10.08 -7.27
C ASP A 73 -13.51 -9.42 -6.15
N PHE A 74 -12.59 -10.15 -5.54
CA PHE A 74 -11.68 -9.66 -4.52
C PHE A 74 -10.28 -9.47 -5.11
N ARG A 75 -9.63 -8.38 -4.67
CA ARG A 75 -8.25 -8.06 -5.02
C ARG A 75 -7.51 -7.61 -3.78
N LEU A 76 -6.27 -8.09 -3.64
CA LEU A 76 -5.27 -7.60 -2.71
C LEU A 76 -3.99 -7.33 -3.52
N ALA A 77 -3.42 -6.15 -3.34
CA ALA A 77 -2.21 -5.73 -4.02
C ALA A 77 -1.25 -5.11 -3.00
N ALA A 78 0.00 -5.56 -3.01
CA ALA A 78 1.03 -5.09 -2.11
C ALA A 78 2.31 -4.73 -2.87
N ARG A 79 3.01 -3.72 -2.38
CA ARG A 79 4.30 -3.28 -2.89
C ARG A 79 5.23 -3.03 -1.71
N LEU A 80 6.43 -3.59 -1.75
CA LEU A 80 7.47 -3.32 -0.77
C LEU A 80 8.14 -1.98 -1.12
N THR A 81 8.39 -1.17 -0.11
CA THR A 81 9.21 0.03 -0.27
C THR A 81 10.66 -0.39 -0.06
N ASP A 82 11.52 -0.13 -1.05
CA ASP A 82 12.95 -0.35 -0.89
C ASP A 82 13.49 0.62 0.17
N PRO A 83 14.00 0.13 1.31
CA PRO A 83 14.59 0.98 2.34
C PRO A 83 15.81 1.78 1.84
N HIS A 84 16.46 1.37 0.75
CA HIS A 84 17.56 2.10 0.14
C HIS A 84 17.12 3.18 -0.86
N ALA A 85 15.91 3.09 -1.44
CA ALA A 85 15.41 4.11 -2.36
C ALA A 85 15.10 5.46 -1.68
N LEU A 86 14.75 5.43 -0.38
CA LEU A 86 14.57 6.64 0.43
C LEU A 86 15.90 7.27 0.86
N ALA A 87 16.98 6.49 0.93
CA ALA A 87 18.31 6.97 1.33
C ALA A 87 19.06 7.73 0.21
N ASP A 88 18.70 7.49 -1.06
CA ASP A 88 19.28 8.22 -2.19
C ASP A 88 18.58 9.58 -2.46
N SER A 89 17.41 9.83 -1.86
CA SER A 89 16.68 11.10 -2.01
C SER A 89 17.20 12.22 -1.09
N GLU A 90 17.98 11.87 -0.06
CA GLU A 90 18.64 12.83 0.85
C GLU A 90 20.11 13.10 0.49
N ARG A 91 20.64 12.55 -0.61
CA ARG A 91 21.92 13.03 -1.13
C ARG A 91 21.66 14.36 -1.86
N PRO A 92 22.02 15.53 -1.30
CA PRO A 92 21.97 16.74 -2.09
C PRO A 92 22.82 16.52 -3.35
N THR A 93 22.22 16.74 -4.52
CA THR A 93 22.83 16.58 -5.84
C THR A 93 23.92 17.62 -6.13
N ASN A 94 24.46 18.28 -5.11
CA ASN A 94 25.61 19.18 -5.24
C ASN A 94 26.89 18.45 -4.82
N PHE A 95 27.35 17.56 -5.71
CA PHE A 95 28.74 17.08 -5.74
C PHE A 95 29.63 17.97 -6.61
N ASP A 96 29.18 19.18 -6.95
CA ASP A 96 30.02 20.20 -7.57
C ASP A 96 30.40 21.25 -6.52
N ARG A 97 31.71 21.31 -6.23
CA ARG A 97 32.42 22.17 -5.26
C ARG A 97 32.44 21.69 -3.81
N LEU A 98 33.15 20.59 -3.55
CA LEU A 98 34.15 20.63 -2.49
C LEU A 98 35.34 21.37 -3.10
N GLU A 99 35.57 22.62 -2.69
CA GLU A 99 36.89 23.21 -2.96
C GLU A 99 37.92 22.30 -2.31
N ASP A 100 38.92 21.87 -3.10
CA ASP A 100 40.04 21.09 -2.58
C ASP A 100 40.52 21.73 -1.28
N PRO A 101 40.59 21.00 -0.16
CA PRO A 101 41.14 21.57 1.06
C PRO A 101 42.56 22.05 0.73
N ALA A 102 42.82 23.34 0.98
CA ALA A 102 44.14 23.91 0.78
C ALA A 102 45.20 23.01 1.44
N PRO A 103 46.35 22.78 0.78
CA PRO A 103 47.39 21.94 1.36
C PRO A 103 47.75 22.46 2.75
N PHE A 104 47.84 21.53 3.70
CA PHE A 104 48.25 21.82 5.08
C PHE A 104 49.61 22.51 5.04
N THR A 105 49.65 23.83 5.29
CA THR A 105 50.91 24.55 5.47
C THR A 105 51.34 24.37 6.92
N ASP A 106 52.48 23.73 7.15
CA ASP A 106 53.09 23.66 8.47
C ASP A 106 53.28 25.08 9.04
N PRO A 107 53.03 25.30 10.34
CA PRO A 107 53.30 26.58 10.96
C PRO A 107 54.80 26.86 10.92
N LYS A 108 55.17 28.03 10.36
CA LYS A 108 56.55 28.52 10.34
C LYS A 108 57.10 28.57 11.78
N PRO A 109 58.25 27.93 12.08
CA PRO A 109 58.83 28.02 13.41
C PRO A 109 59.23 29.47 13.74
N PRO A 110 59.14 29.89 15.01
CA PRO A 110 59.48 31.26 15.39
C PRO A 110 60.95 31.54 15.08
N SER A 111 61.22 32.68 14.44
CA SER A 111 62.58 33.18 14.25
C SER A 111 63.22 33.41 15.62
N SER A 112 64.42 32.84 15.81
CA SER A 112 65.28 33.09 16.97
C SER A 112 65.74 34.55 17.05
#